data_AF-A0A6C0LTI2-F1
#
_entry.id   AF-A0A6C0LTI2-F1
#
_cell.length_a   1.000
_cell.length_b   1.000
_cell.length_c   1.000
_cell.angle_alpha   90.00
_cell.angle_beta   90.00
_cell.angle_gamma   90.00
#
_symmetry.space_group_name_H-M   'P 1'
#
loop_
_entity.id
_entity.type
_entity.pdbx_description
1 polymer ?
#
loop_
_entity_poly.entity_id
_entity_poly.type
_entity_poly.pdbx_seq_one_letter_code
_entity_poly.pdbx_strand_id
1 'polypeptide(L)'
;MTDTKQLYESLNTDDTTKDITTKHKTYIIDSVKKMGVNEMQIIYNLIQYRADIVSDNACFGVVITSDGDMSWDLNNLDTQLRRIILLFSQLEMKRLVEIRN
;
A
#
# COMPACT_ATOMS: atom_id res chain seq x y z
N MET A 1 14.68 -8.34 6.42
CA MET A 1 13.24 -8.10 6.19
C MET A 1 12.84 -6.90 7.01
N THR A 2 12.30 -5.85 6.39
CA THR A 2 11.66 -4.76 7.12
C THR A 2 10.45 -5.34 7.87
N ASP A 3 10.34 -5.06 9.17
CA ASP A 3 9.20 -5.49 9.96
C ASP A 3 7.94 -4.77 9.44
N THR A 4 6.97 -5.54 8.93
CA THR A 4 5.72 -5.00 8.37
C THR A 4 4.95 -4.20 9.41
N LYS A 5 5.00 -4.63 10.68
CA LYS A 5 4.37 -3.90 11.78
C LYS A 5 5.03 -2.54 11.96
N GLN A 6 6.36 -2.50 12.04
CA GLN A 6 7.11 -1.25 12.22
C GLN A 6 6.87 -0.28 11.05
N LEU A 7 6.87 -0.80 9.82
CA LEU A 7 6.56 0.00 8.64
C LEU A 7 5.13 0.54 8.70
N TYR A 8 4.15 -0.31 9.00
CA TYR A 8 2.77 0.08 9.15
C TYR A 8 2.62 1.21 10.18
N GLU A 9 3.18 1.04 11.39
CA GLU A 9 3.15 2.04 12.46
C GLU A 9 3.78 3.37 12.03
N SER A 10 4.89 3.34 11.28
CA SER A 10 5.55 4.55 10.78
C SER A 10 4.74 5.31 9.73
N LEU A 11 3.90 4.61 8.96
CA LEU A 11 3.03 5.18 7.92
C LEU A 11 1.63 5.51 8.45
N ASN A 12 1.24 4.94 9.59
CA ASN A 12 -0.06 5.09 10.20
C ASN A 12 -0.15 6.45 10.92
N THR A 13 -0.58 7.48 10.21
CA THR A 13 -0.72 8.83 10.77
C THR A 13 -2.09 9.02 11.45
N ASP A 14 -2.14 9.83 12.51
CA ASP A 14 -3.34 10.10 13.31
C ASP A 14 -4.48 10.82 12.56
N ASP A 15 -4.18 11.49 11.44
CA ASP A 15 -5.23 11.97 10.56
C ASP A 15 -5.80 10.78 9.79
N THR A 16 -6.99 10.33 10.19
CA THR A 16 -7.77 9.25 9.55
C THR A 16 -9.12 9.75 8.99
N THR A 17 -9.41 11.04 9.20
CA THR A 17 -10.75 11.63 9.01
C THR A 17 -11.12 11.94 7.56
N LYS A 18 -10.14 12.03 6.66
CA LYS A 18 -10.34 12.36 5.24
C LYS A 18 -9.81 11.25 4.34
N ASP A 19 -10.68 10.70 3.51
CA ASP A 19 -10.27 9.72 2.52
C ASP A 19 -9.37 10.34 1.43
N ILE A 20 -8.64 9.49 0.72
CA ILE A 20 -7.78 9.91 -0.37
C ILE A 20 -8.62 10.32 -1.60
N THR A 21 -8.14 11.33 -2.32
CA THR A 21 -8.80 11.84 -3.53
C THR A 21 -8.65 10.86 -4.71
N THR A 22 -9.44 11.05 -5.77
CA THR A 22 -9.26 10.31 -7.04
C THR A 22 -7.85 10.46 -7.60
N LYS A 23 -7.25 11.67 -7.50
CA LYS A 23 -5.87 11.91 -7.93
C LYS A 23 -4.86 11.04 -7.17
N HIS A 24 -5.08 10.84 -5.87
CA HIS A 24 -4.23 9.95 -5.07
C HIS A 24 -4.41 8.48 -5.49
N LYS A 25 -5.65 8.03 -5.74
CA LYS A 25 -5.91 6.67 -6.23
C LYS A 25 -5.20 6.39 -7.56
N THR A 26 -5.31 7.31 -8.52
CA THR A 26 -4.58 7.23 -9.79
C THR A 26 -3.07 7.17 -9.57
N TYR A 27 -2.53 8.03 -8.70
CA TYR A 27 -1.11 8.03 -8.37
C TYR A 27 -0.63 6.68 -7.81
N ILE A 28 -1.40 6.06 -6.90
CA ILE A 28 -1.05 4.76 -6.34
C ILE A 28 -0.98 3.70 -7.45
N ILE A 29 -2.03 3.60 -8.29
CA ILE A 29 -2.05 2.63 -9.39
C ILE A 29 -0.87 2.82 -10.33
N ASP A 30 -0.56 4.06 -10.71
CA ASP A 30 0.56 4.36 -11.59
C ASP A 30 1.93 4.11 -10.94
N SER A 31 2.04 4.24 -9.62
CA SER A 31 3.25 3.93 -8.86
C SER A 31 3.48 2.43 -8.76
N VAL A 32 2.43 1.67 -8.44
CA VAL A 32 2.49 0.20 -8.37
C VAL A 32 2.90 -0.41 -9.70
N LYS A 33 2.42 0.11 -10.84
CA LYS A 33 2.87 -0.32 -12.17
C LYS A 33 4.37 -0.12 -12.46
N LYS A 34 5.05 0.71 -11.67
CA LYS A 34 6.49 1.01 -11.82
C LYS A 34 7.34 0.29 -10.77
N MET A 35 6.70 -0.32 -9.78
CA MET A 35 7.34 -1.05 -8.69
C MET A 35 7.73 -2.47 -9.14
N GLY A 36 8.71 -3.05 -8.46
CA GLY A 36 9.05 -4.46 -8.61
C GLY A 36 8.22 -5.34 -7.68
N VAL A 37 8.42 -6.65 -7.81
CA VAL A 37 7.74 -7.67 -7.00
C VAL A 37 7.94 -7.45 -5.49
N ASN A 38 9.11 -6.96 -5.08
CA ASN A 38 9.42 -6.72 -3.66
C ASN A 38 8.54 -5.62 -3.07
N GLU A 39 8.41 -4.49 -3.76
CA GLU A 39 7.61 -3.37 -3.31
C GLU A 39 6.11 -3.73 -3.31
N MET A 40 5.65 -4.49 -4.30
CA MET A 40 4.29 -5.04 -4.32
C MET A 40 4.02 -6.00 -3.17
N GLN A 41 5.00 -6.85 -2.83
CA GLN A 41 4.92 -7.75 -1.67
C GLN A 41 4.80 -6.95 -0.36
N ILE A 42 5.46 -5.80 -0.24
CA ILE A 42 5.30 -4.92 0.92
C ILE A 42 3.87 -4.38 0.99
N ILE A 43 3.30 -3.92 -0.13
CA ILE A 43 1.90 -3.47 -0.17
C ILE A 43 0.96 -4.59 0.27
N TYR A 44 1.13 -5.81 -0.25
CA TYR A 44 0.35 -6.97 0.18
C TYR A 44 0.49 -7.22 1.69
N ASN A 45 1.71 -7.19 2.23
CA ASN A 45 1.93 -7.38 3.66
C ASN A 45 1.24 -6.30 4.51
N LEU A 46 1.24 -5.04 4.07
CA LEU A 46 0.52 -3.95 4.76
C LEU A 46 -1.00 -4.19 4.76
N ILE A 47 -1.54 -4.72 3.66
CA ILE A 47 -2.97 -5.06 3.54
C ILE A 47 -3.32 -6.24 4.47
N GLN A 48 -2.50 -7.30 4.47
CA GLN A 48 -2.71 -8.45 5.36
C GLN A 48 -2.60 -8.04 6.83
N TYR A 49 -1.56 -7.29 7.19
CA TYR A 49 -1.39 -6.80 8.56
C TYR A 49 -2.58 -5.94 9.00
N ARG A 50 -3.12 -5.09 8.12
CA ARG A 50 -4.35 -4.35 8.40
C ARG A 50 -5.49 -5.31 8.70
N ALA A 51 -5.75 -6.29 7.82
CA ALA A 51 -6.83 -7.25 7.99
C ALA A 51 -6.74 -7.99 9.34
N ASP A 52 -5.53 -8.37 9.76
CA ASP A 52 -5.28 -9.04 11.04
C ASP A 52 -5.65 -8.15 12.24
N ILE A 53 -5.34 -6.85 12.20
CA ILE A 53 -5.58 -5.94 13.33
C ILE A 53 -7.01 -5.40 13.41
N VAL A 54 -7.81 -5.42 12.32
CA VAL A 54 -9.19 -4.90 12.37
C VAL A 54 -10.20 -5.93 12.92
N SER A 55 -9.79 -7.18 13.22
CA SER A 55 -10.60 -8.24 13.87
C SER A 55 -11.93 -8.65 13.18
N ASP A 56 -12.33 -7.98 12.10
CA ASP A 56 -13.65 -8.11 11.44
C ASP A 56 -13.66 -9.05 10.22
N ASN A 57 -12.69 -9.98 10.09
CA ASN A 57 -12.54 -10.81 8.89
C ASN A 57 -12.51 -9.99 7.59
N ALA A 58 -11.96 -8.77 7.63
CA ALA A 58 -11.89 -7.88 6.47
C ALA A 58 -10.99 -8.51 5.39
N CYS A 59 -11.60 -9.27 4.48
CA CYS A 59 -10.92 -9.83 3.34
C CYS A 59 -10.87 -8.79 2.23
N PHE A 60 -9.72 -8.14 2.10
CA PHE A 60 -9.50 -7.12 1.06
C PHE A 60 -9.28 -7.71 -0.34
N GLY A 61 -9.33 -9.04 -0.50
CA GLY A 61 -9.33 -9.72 -1.80
C GLY A 61 -8.11 -9.38 -2.66
N VAL A 62 -6.90 -9.57 -2.12
CA VAL A 62 -5.64 -9.24 -2.81
C VAL A 62 -4.89 -10.49 -3.23
N VAL A 63 -4.48 -10.53 -4.49
CA VAL A 63 -3.66 -11.61 -5.06
C VAL A 63 -2.43 -11.00 -5.74
N ILE A 64 -1.24 -11.49 -5.40
CA ILE A 64 -0.02 -11.27 -6.19
C ILE A 64 0.20 -12.51 -7.04
N THR A 65 0.24 -12.33 -8.36
CA THR A 65 0.56 -13.40 -9.31
C THR A 65 2.06 -13.66 -9.36
N SER A 66 2.47 -14.84 -9.84
CA SER A 66 3.88 -15.19 -10.04
C SER A 66 4.63 -14.21 -10.94
N ASP A 67 3.90 -13.51 -11.82
CA ASP A 67 4.46 -12.61 -12.82
C ASP A 67 4.67 -11.20 -12.25
N GLY A 68 4.37 -11.00 -10.96
CA GLY A 68 4.45 -9.71 -10.31
C GLY A 68 3.27 -8.80 -10.62
N ASP A 69 2.12 -9.34 -11.05
CA ASP A 69 0.89 -8.55 -11.13
C ASP A 69 0.13 -8.64 -9.81
N MET A 70 -0.25 -7.48 -9.27
CA MET A 70 -1.10 -7.37 -8.10
C MET A 70 -2.55 -7.12 -8.52
N SER A 71 -3.45 -8.07 -8.25
CA SER A 71 -4.89 -7.91 -8.39
C SER A 71 -5.50 -7.48 -7.07
N TRP A 72 -6.13 -6.31 -7.07
CA TRP A 72 -6.69 -5.64 -5.89
C TRP A 72 -7.66 -4.54 -6.31
N ASP A 73 -8.57 -4.17 -5.41
CA ASP A 73 -9.41 -2.98 -5.57
C ASP A 73 -9.15 -2.01 -4.41
N LEU A 74 -8.51 -0.88 -4.73
CA LEU A 74 -8.26 0.22 -3.79
C LEU A 74 -9.53 0.71 -3.09
N ASN A 75 -10.70 0.60 -3.73
CA ASN A 75 -11.97 1.05 -3.15
C ASN A 75 -12.48 0.11 -2.05
N ASN A 76 -12.07 -1.17 -2.07
CA ASN A 76 -12.43 -2.14 -1.05
C ASN A 76 -11.60 -2.01 0.22
N LEU A 77 -10.48 -1.28 0.16
CA LEU A 77 -9.65 -1.03 1.34
C LEU A 77 -10.33 -0.02 2.28
N ASP A 78 -10.01 -0.02 3.56
CA ASP A 78 -10.48 1.09 4.42
C ASP A 78 -9.64 2.36 4.19
N THR A 79 -10.15 3.49 4.69
CA THR A 79 -9.51 4.81 4.54
C THR A 79 -8.08 4.83 5.07
N GLN A 80 -7.81 4.14 6.19
CA GLN A 80 -6.49 4.12 6.79
C GLN A 80 -5.50 3.38 5.89
N LEU A 81 -5.91 2.21 5.40
CA LEU A 81 -5.08 1.40 4.52
C LEU A 81 -4.79 2.11 3.20
N ARG A 82 -5.78 2.80 2.60
CA ARG A 82 -5.56 3.64 1.42
C ARG A 82 -4.52 4.72 1.65
N ARG A 83 -4.53 5.38 2.82
CA ARG A 83 -3.55 6.43 3.18
C ARG A 83 -2.15 5.84 3.38
N ILE A 84 -2.03 4.71 4.07
CA ILE A 84 -0.76 4.02 4.27
C ILE A 84 -0.11 3.66 2.93
N ILE A 85 -0.89 3.10 2.00
CA ILE A 85 -0.40 2.71 0.68
C ILE A 85 -0.01 3.93 -0.16
N LEU A 86 -0.74 5.06 -0.02
CA LEU A 86 -0.35 6.32 -0.64
C LEU A 86 1.03 6.79 -0.15
N LEU A 87 1.24 6.83 1.16
CA LEU A 87 2.49 7.28 1.76
C LEU A 87 3.66 6.37 1.37
N PHE A 88 3.45 5.05 1.42
CA PHE A 88 4.42 4.08 0.92
C PHE A 88 4.78 4.34 -0.54
N SER A 89 3.77 4.52 -1.41
CA SER A 89 3.98 4.79 -2.84
C SER A 89 4.81 6.06 -3.07
N GLN A 90 4.57 7.11 -2.29
CA GLN A 90 5.34 8.36 -2.36
C GLN A 90 6.80 8.19 -1.97
N LEU A 91 7.06 7.48 -0.87
CA LEU A 91 8.42 7.19 -0.40
C LEU A 91 9.19 6.36 -1.43
N GLU A 92 8.54 5.32 -1.95
CA GLU A 92 9.17 4.40 -2.89
C GLU A 92 9.45 5.07 -4.24
N MET A 93 8.51 5.86 -4.76
CA MET A 93 8.74 6.62 -5.99
C MET A 93 9.86 7.65 -5.82
N LYS A 94 10.01 8.27 -4.64
CA LYS A 94 11.12 9.17 -4.33
C LYS A 94 12.46 8.42 -4.36
N ARG A 95 12.52 7.25 -3.71
CA ARG A 95 13.70 6.36 -3.71
C ARG A 95 14.11 5.95 -5.13
N LEU A 96 13.14 5.58 -5.97
CA LEU A 96 13.39 5.18 -7.36
C LEU A 96 13.94 6.33 -8.21
N VAL A 97 13.53 7.57 -7.95
CA VAL A 97 14.08 8.75 -8.63
C VAL A 97 15.51 9.02 -8.16
N GLU A 98 15.79 8.90 -6.87
CA GLU A 98 17.13 9.10 -6.31
C GLU A 98 18.16 8.08 -6.81
N ILE A 99 17.76 6.82 -7.03
CA ILE A 99 18.65 5.78 -7.58
C ILE A 99 19.00 6.03 -9.06
N ARG A 100 18.16 6.76 -9.81
CA ARG A 100 18.30 6.99 -11.25
C ARG A 100 19.09 8.25 -11.60
N ASN A 101 19.39 9.11 -10.62
CA ASN A 101 20.17 10.34 -10.79
C ASN A 101 21.59 10.16 -10.22
#